data_AF-A0AAX3T0R9-F1
#
_entry.id   AF-A0AAX3T0R9-F1
#
_cell.length_a   1.000
_cell.length_b   1.000
_cell.length_c   1.000
_cell.angle_alpha   90.00
_cell.angle_beta   90.00
_cell.angle_gamma   90.00
#
_symmetry.space_group_name_H-M   'P 1'
#
loop_
_entity.id
_entity.type
_entity.pdbx_description
1 polymer ?
#
loop_
_entity_poly.entity_id
_entity_poly.type
_entity_poly.pdbx_seq_one_letter_code
_entity_poly.pdbx_strand_id
1 'polypeptide(L)'
;MKNETIIDYISGTSVKSTSEEIEAVQVFSKILVEDYGYPKENIQTHPQFRVKVHPSDENKSYPIDIGVFLRKIEMTANLNYKII
;
A
#
# COMPACT_ATOMS: atom_id res chain seq x y z
N MET A 1 8.55 -25.65 4.16
CA MET A 1 9.35 -24.48 4.55
C MET A 1 8.49 -23.26 4.32
N LYS A 2 8.11 -22.51 5.36
CA LYS A 2 7.46 -21.21 5.17
C LYS A 2 8.57 -20.28 4.71
N ASN A 3 8.49 -19.73 3.50
CA ASN A 3 9.47 -18.73 3.06
C ASN A 3 9.40 -17.57 4.07
N GLU A 4 10.55 -17.14 4.60
CA GLU A 4 10.62 -16.01 5.54
C GLU A 4 10.12 -14.72 4.90
N THR A 5 10.22 -14.64 3.58
CA THR A 5 9.76 -13.53 2.76
C THR A 5 8.89 -13.98 1.58
N ILE A 6 8.08 -13.06 1.08
CA ILE A 6 7.28 -13.17 -0.14
C ILE A 6 7.57 -11.96 -1.03
N ILE A 7 7.23 -12.06 -2.32
CA ILE A 7 7.30 -10.92 -3.23
C ILE A 7 5.97 -10.18 -3.18
N ASP A 8 6.03 -8.90 -2.83
CA ASP A 8 4.88 -8.01 -2.86
C ASP A 8 4.41 -7.79 -4.30
N TYR A 9 3.11 -7.97 -4.55
CA TYR A 9 2.52 -7.99 -5.88
C TYR A 9 2.55 -6.62 -6.57
N ILE A 10 2.51 -5.53 -5.81
CA ILE A 10 2.41 -4.17 -6.32
C ILE A 10 3.81 -3.60 -6.59
N SER A 11 4.71 -3.63 -5.61
CA SER A 11 6.06 -3.06 -5.69
C SER A 11 7.11 -4.01 -6.27
N GLY A 12 6.87 -5.33 -6.24
CA GLY A 12 7.83 -6.36 -6.63
C GLY A 12 8.97 -6.57 -5.63
N THR A 13 8.91 -5.96 -4.45
CA THR A 13 9.95 -6.06 -3.42
C THR A 13 9.76 -7.29 -2.52
N SER A 14 10.83 -7.77 -1.90
CA SER A 14 10.76 -8.88 -0.94
C SER A 14 10.35 -8.36 0.44
N VAL A 15 9.22 -8.85 0.96
CA VAL A 15 8.65 -8.46 2.25
C VAL A 15 8.48 -9.67 3.17
N LYS A 16 8.41 -9.46 4.48
CA LYS A 16 8.26 -10.56 5.44
C LYS A 16 6.94 -11.29 5.24
N SER A 17 6.98 -12.61 5.28
CA SER A 17 5.84 -13.51 5.12
C SER A 17 4.98 -13.57 6.40
N THR A 18 4.37 -12.45 6.78
CA THR A 18 3.44 -12.38 7.91
C THR A 18 2.07 -12.93 7.51
N SER A 19 1.27 -13.38 8.48
CA SER A 19 -0.10 -13.81 8.19
C SER A 19 -0.92 -12.70 7.53
N GLU A 20 -0.76 -11.46 7.99
CA GLU A 20 -1.40 -10.29 7.38
C GLU A 20 -1.02 -10.07 5.92
N GLU A 21 0.25 -10.21 5.58
CA GLU A 21 0.71 -10.12 4.19
C GLU A 21 0.09 -11.21 3.31
N ILE A 22 0.18 -12.47 3.75
CA ILE A 22 -0.25 -13.63 2.97
C ILE A 22 -1.77 -13.69 2.83
N GLU A 23 -2.50 -13.38 3.89
CA GLU A 23 -3.94 -13.61 4.00
C GLU A 23 -4.76 -12.36 3.70
N ALA A 24 -4.16 -11.15 3.78
CA ALA A 24 -4.84 -9.89 3.52
C ALA A 24 -4.15 -9.03 2.46
N VAL A 25 -2.97 -8.43 2.74
CA VAL A 25 -2.38 -7.38 1.88
C VAL A 25 -2.17 -7.87 0.44
N GLN A 26 -1.58 -9.05 0.27
CA GLN A 26 -1.32 -9.61 -1.06
C GLN A 26 -2.59 -10.13 -1.75
N VAL A 27 -3.58 -10.58 -0.97
CA VAL A 27 -4.87 -11.05 -1.51
C VAL A 27 -5.67 -9.86 -2.05
N PHE A 28 -5.83 -8.80 -1.24
CA PHE A 28 -6.61 -7.62 -1.62
C PHE A 28 -5.92 -6.79 -2.70
N SER A 29 -4.59 -6.70 -2.71
CA SER A 29 -3.86 -5.99 -3.77
C SER A 29 -4.03 -6.65 -5.15
N LYS A 30 -4.13 -7.98 -5.21
CA LYS A 30 -4.47 -8.70 -6.44
C LYS A 30 -5.89 -8.45 -6.89
N ILE A 31 -6.87 -8.53 -5.98
CA ILE A 31 -8.28 -8.24 -6.29
C ILE A 31 -8.43 -6.83 -6.87
N LEU A 32 -7.75 -5.83 -6.28
CA LEU A 32 -7.77 -4.45 -6.78
C LEU A 32 -7.29 -4.34 -8.24
N VAL A 33 -6.25 -5.06 -8.61
CA VAL A 33 -5.68 -4.99 -9.96
C VAL A 33 -6.44 -5.86 -10.95
N GLU A 34 -6.70 -7.12 -10.57
CA GLU A 34 -7.20 -8.15 -11.47
C GLU A 34 -8.72 -8.05 -11.64
N ASP A 35 -9.47 -7.80 -10.56
CA ASP A 35 -10.93 -7.77 -10.60
C ASP A 35 -11.48 -6.35 -10.78
N TYR A 36 -10.88 -5.37 -10.12
CA TYR A 36 -11.33 -3.97 -10.17
C TYR A 36 -10.58 -3.09 -11.17
N GLY A 37 -9.51 -3.60 -11.78
CA GLY A 37 -8.79 -2.91 -12.86
C GLY A 37 -8.00 -1.68 -12.42
N TYR A 38 -7.68 -1.54 -11.13
CA TYR A 38 -6.81 -0.45 -10.67
C TYR A 38 -5.38 -0.66 -11.21
N PRO A 39 -4.77 0.35 -11.85
CA PRO A 39 -3.38 0.26 -12.28
C PRO A 39 -2.45 0.04 -11.08
N LYS A 40 -1.46 -0.85 -11.21
CA LYS A 40 -0.46 -1.08 -10.13
C LYS A 40 0.24 0.21 -9.72
N GLU A 41 0.49 1.12 -10.66
CA GLU A 41 1.14 2.41 -10.39
C GLU A 41 0.30 3.39 -9.55
N ASN A 42 -0.98 3.08 -9.35
CA ASN A 42 -1.91 3.83 -8.50
C ASN A 42 -2.07 3.19 -7.11
N ILE A 43 -1.41 2.07 -6.82
CA ILE A 43 -1.52 1.35 -5.56
C ILE A 43 -0.16 1.37 -4.85
N GLN A 44 -0.16 1.50 -3.53
CA GLN A 44 1.03 1.34 -2.69
C GLN A 44 0.72 0.44 -1.50
N THR A 45 1.47 -0.65 -1.40
CA THR A 45 1.51 -1.56 -0.25
C THR A 45 2.84 -1.41 0.51
N HIS A 46 3.96 -1.28 -0.23
CA HIS A 46 5.31 -1.16 0.33
C HIS A 46 6.16 -0.06 -0.35
N PRO A 47 6.92 0.75 0.43
CA PRO A 47 6.77 0.93 1.87
C PRO A 47 5.37 1.46 2.20
N GLN A 48 4.82 1.10 3.36
CA GLN A 48 3.46 1.51 3.75
C GLN A 48 3.29 3.03 3.69
N PHE A 49 2.20 3.48 3.07
CA PHE A 49 1.85 4.89 3.08
C PHE A 49 1.41 5.31 4.49
N ARG A 50 1.66 6.56 4.87
CA ARG A 50 1.28 7.04 6.20
C ARG A 50 0.39 8.29 6.13
N VAL A 51 -0.63 8.31 6.97
CA VAL A 51 -1.64 9.37 7.08
C VAL A 51 -1.61 10.00 8.47
N LYS A 52 -2.27 11.15 8.58
CA LYS A 52 -2.52 11.80 9.86
C LYS A 52 -3.55 11.00 10.64
N VAL A 53 -3.26 10.70 11.90
CA VAL A 53 -4.26 10.07 12.80
C VAL A 53 -5.29 11.10 13.31
N HIS A 54 -4.90 12.37 13.43
CA HIS A 54 -5.75 13.50 13.78
C HIS A 54 -5.30 14.77 13.03
N PRO A 55 -6.13 15.83 12.91
CA PRO A 55 -5.82 17.00 12.09
C PRO A 55 -4.47 17.68 12.39
N SER A 56 -4.11 17.73 13.67
CA SER A 56 -2.84 18.31 14.16
C SER A 56 -1.62 17.39 14.07
N ASP A 57 -1.76 16.15 13.57
CA ASP A 57 -0.61 15.28 13.33
C ASP A 57 0.16 15.82 12.12
N GLU A 58 1.34 16.39 12.35
CA GLU A 58 2.21 16.89 11.27
C GLU A 58 3.10 15.78 10.69
N ASN A 59 3.33 14.72 11.46
CA ASN A 59 4.28 13.66 11.13
C ASN A 59 3.67 12.54 10.28
N LYS A 60 2.34 12.55 10.06
CA LYS A 60 1.61 11.49 9.36
C LYS A 60 1.99 10.13 9.93
N SER A 61 1.69 9.94 11.21
CA SER A 61 2.25 8.84 12.00
C SER A 61 1.55 7.50 11.79
N TYR A 62 0.39 7.45 11.14
CA TYR A 62 -0.42 6.23 11.05
C TYR A 62 -0.22 5.50 9.71
N PRO A 63 0.32 4.26 9.72
CA PRO A 63 0.48 3.49 8.50
C PRO A 63 -0.87 2.96 7.99
N ILE A 64 -1.01 2.87 6.66
CA ILE A 64 -2.09 2.13 6.01
C ILE A 64 -1.49 0.96 5.22
N ASP A 65 -2.16 -0.19 5.23
CA ASP A 65 -1.62 -1.41 4.62
C ASP A 65 -1.74 -1.40 3.09
N ILE A 66 -2.78 -0.75 2.56
CA ILE A 66 -3.00 -0.55 1.12
C ILE A 66 -3.49 0.88 0.87
N GLY A 67 -2.70 1.68 0.16
CA GLY A 67 -3.12 2.98 -0.38
C GLY A 67 -3.51 2.86 -1.86
N VAL A 68 -4.70 3.34 -2.22
CA VAL A 68 -5.16 3.42 -3.63
C VAL A 68 -5.39 4.88 -3.98
N PHE A 69 -4.80 5.33 -5.09
CA PHE A 69 -4.76 6.73 -5.46
C PHE A 69 -5.34 6.96 -6.85
N LEU A 70 -5.91 8.15 -7.08
CA LEU A 70 -6.56 8.49 -8.36
C LEU A 70 -5.57 8.67 -9.51
N ARG A 71 -4.29 8.84 -9.20
CA ARG A 71 -3.21 9.03 -10.17
C ARG A 71 -2.00 8.26 -9.70
N LYS A 72 -1.08 8.07 -10.65
CA LYS A 72 0.22 7.50 -10.40
C LYS A 72 0.87 8.16 -9.19
N ILE A 73 1.37 7.30 -8.31
CA ILE A 73 2.12 7.73 -7.14
C ILE A 73 3.50 8.13 -7.63
N GLU A 74 3.74 9.43 -7.73
CA GLU A 74 5.11 9.92 -7.78
C GLU A 74 5.60 10.03 -6.34
N MET A 75 6.67 9.32 -6.00
CA MET A 75 7.37 9.50 -4.72
C MET A 75 8.10 10.86 -4.70
N THR A 76 7.33 11.95 -4.75
CA THR A 76 7.78 13.29 -4.39
C THR A 76 7.11 13.65 -3.07
N ALA A 77 7.86 14.26 -2.16
CA ALA A 77 7.54 14.39 -0.73
C ALA A 77 6.23 15.16 -0.38
N ASN A 78 5.43 15.57 -1.37
CA ASN A 78 4.24 16.38 -1.19
C ASN A 78 3.11 15.97 -2.14
N LEU A 79 2.43 14.84 -1.91
CA LEU A 79 1.09 14.64 -2.47
C LEU A 79 0.02 15.14 -1.49
N ASN A 80 -0.69 16.18 -1.90
CA ASN A 80 -1.96 16.61 -1.36
C ASN A 80 -3.04 15.59 -1.75
N TYR A 81 -3.58 14.86 -0.79
CA TYR A 81 -4.71 13.96 -1.00
C TYR A 81 -6.03 14.67 -0.61
N LYS A 82 -7.07 14.47 -1.42
CA LYS A 82 -8.45 14.86 -1.11
C LYS A 82 -9.19 13.60 -0.64
N ILE A 83 -9.54 13.55 0.63
CA ILE A 83 -10.47 12.53 1.16
C ILE A 83 -11.88 13.00 0.81
N ILE A 84 -12.65 12.13 0.15
CA ILE A 84 -14.09 12.30 -0.10
C ILE A 84 -14.89 12.12 1.18
#